data_AF-A0A3A1XCJ2-F1
#
_entry.id   AF-A0A3A1XCJ2-F1
#
_cell.length_a   1.000
_cell.length_b   1.000
_cell.length_c   1.000
_cell.angle_alpha   90.00
_cell.angle_beta   90.00
_cell.angle_gamma   90.00
#
_symmetry.space_group_name_H-M   'P 1'
#
loop_
_entity.id
_entity.type
_entity.pdbx_description
1 polymer ?
#
loop_
_entity_poly.entity_id
_entity_poly.type
_entity_poly.pdbx_seq_one_letter_code
_entity_poly.pdbx_strand_id
1 'polypeptide(L)'
;VGVVMGSAVTAVVTTIVNYIINPLIAMICGKPELNGVLTISMNGATISFGAVIGALLNFLIIATAVYFCIVLPINKLREIGADLLQIEHEKTEEEKRKEREEKTIQLLQDIRDELVKR
;
A
#
# COMPACT_ATOMS: atom_id res chain seq x y z
N VAL A 1 12.04 3.62 11.62
CA VAL A 1 11.81 4.61 10.54
C VAL A 1 10.36 4.65 10.02
N GLY A 2 9.67 3.51 9.85
CA GLY A 2 8.29 3.48 9.33
C GLY A 2 7.26 4.29 10.13
N VAL A 3 7.37 4.32 11.46
CA VAL A 3 6.46 5.08 12.34
C VAL A 3 6.54 6.60 12.11
N VAL A 4 7.74 7.12 11.81
CA VAL A 4 7.97 8.56 11.60
C VAL A 4 7.41 9.02 10.25
N MET A 5 7.52 8.18 9.21
CA MET A 5 6.93 8.50 7.91
C MET A 5 5.40 8.38 7.93
N GLY A 6 4.86 7.42 8.68
CA GLY A 6 3.41 7.27 8.85
C GLY A 6 2.77 8.46 9.58
N SER A 7 3.42 8.99 10.61
CA SER A 7 2.89 10.16 11.33
C SER A 7 2.93 11.45 10.50
N ALA A 8 3.96 11.64 9.67
CA ALA A 8 4.04 12.80 8.78
C ALA A 8 2.91 12.84 7.73
N VAL A 9 2.62 11.71 7.08
CA VAL A 9 1.51 11.62 6.11
C VAL A 9 0.17 11.89 6.81
N THR A 10 -0.04 11.32 8.00
CA THR A 10 -1.25 11.53 8.79
C THR A 10 -1.44 13.00 9.16
N ALA A 11 -0.35 13.70 9.49
CA ALA A 11 -0.39 15.14 9.81
C ALA A 11 -0.84 15.98 8.60
N VAL A 12 -0.33 15.70 7.40
CA VAL A 12 -0.73 16.39 6.17
C VAL A 12 -2.21 16.19 5.87
N VAL A 13 -2.69 14.95 5.96
CA VAL A 13 -4.11 14.66 5.69
C VAL A 13 -5.01 15.28 6.75
N THR A 14 -4.65 15.20 8.03
CA THR A 14 -5.39 15.86 9.12
C THR A 14 -5.50 17.37 8.90
N THR A 15 -4.44 18.01 8.40
CA THR A 15 -4.43 19.44 8.07
C THR A 15 -5.45 19.75 6.97
N ILE A 16 -5.47 18.97 5.90
CA ILE A 16 -6.45 19.11 4.81
C ILE A 16 -7.88 18.96 5.33
N VAL A 17 -8.13 17.97 6.19
CA VAL A 17 -9.46 17.77 6.79
C VAL A 17 -9.86 18.98 7.64
N ASN A 18 -8.98 19.44 8.52
CA ASN A 18 -9.27 20.53 9.44
C ASN A 18 -9.51 21.87 8.73
N TYR A 19 -8.74 22.17 7.67
CA TYR A 19 -8.79 23.48 7.01
C TYR A 19 -9.68 23.53 5.77
N ILE A 20 -10.02 22.38 5.15
CA ILE A 20 -10.87 22.35 3.96
C ILE A 20 -12.20 21.67 4.27
N ILE A 21 -12.17 20.48 4.85
CA ILE A 21 -13.36 19.65 5.00
C ILE A 21 -14.24 20.12 6.16
N ASN A 22 -13.66 20.34 7.35
CA ASN A 22 -14.40 20.82 8.52
C ASN A 22 -15.14 22.14 8.24
N PRO A 23 -14.56 23.18 7.59
CA PRO A 23 -15.32 24.38 7.24
C PRO A 23 -16.39 24.15 6.17
N LEU A 24 -16.21 23.21 5.26
CA LEU A 24 -17.23 22.86 4.25
C LEU A 24 -18.42 22.15 4.90
N ILE A 25 -18.16 21.29 5.89
CA ILE A 25 -19.18 20.69 6.76
C ILE A 25 -19.80 21.77 7.65
N ALA A 26 -19.01 22.72 8.15
CA ALA A 26 -19.49 23.86 8.95
C ALA A 26 -20.50 24.71 8.20
N MET A 27 -20.27 24.90 6.90
CA MET A 27 -21.14 25.70 6.04
C MET A 27 -22.50 25.02 5.84
N ILE A 28 -22.52 23.69 5.76
CA ILE A 28 -23.74 22.90 5.53
C ILE A 28 -24.49 22.63 6.86
N CYS A 29 -23.77 22.34 7.95
CA CYS A 29 -24.33 22.01 9.26
C CYS A 29 -24.38 23.18 10.26
N GLY A 30 -23.88 24.36 9.88
CA GLY A 30 -23.86 25.57 10.72
C GLY A 30 -22.82 25.58 11.85
N LYS A 31 -22.05 24.50 12.06
CA LYS A 31 -20.96 24.44 13.06
C LYS A 31 -19.73 23.68 12.54
N PRO A 32 -18.51 24.22 12.75
CA PRO A 32 -17.25 23.60 12.30
C PRO A 32 -16.92 22.31 13.03
N GLU A 33 -17.52 22.14 14.20
CA GLU A 33 -17.46 20.93 14.98
C GLU A 33 -18.85 20.29 14.97
N LEU A 34 -18.93 19.05 14.49
CA LEU A 34 -20.13 18.23 14.65
C LEU A 34 -20.42 17.94 16.14
N ASN A 35 -19.56 18.38 17.07
CA ASN A 35 -19.85 18.42 18.51
C ASN A 35 -21.20 19.11 18.83
N GLY A 36 -21.71 19.99 17.98
CA GLY A 36 -22.94 20.75 18.23
C GLY A 36 -24.16 20.38 17.39
N VAL A 37 -24.09 19.33 16.58
CA VAL A 37 -25.25 18.76 15.86
C VAL A 37 -25.74 17.58 16.68
N LEU A 38 -26.97 17.65 17.18
CA LEU A 38 -27.59 16.61 18.03
C LEU A 38 -27.01 16.48 19.46
N THR A 39 -26.62 17.59 20.09
CA THR A 39 -26.34 17.62 21.54
C THR A 39 -27.65 17.52 22.33
N ILE A 40 -28.02 16.30 22.74
CA ILE A 40 -29.03 16.12 23.77
C ILE A 40 -28.33 16.31 25.11
N SER A 41 -28.44 17.50 25.69
CA SER A 41 -27.96 17.74 27.05
C SER A 41 -28.96 17.14 28.03
N MET A 42 -28.63 15.95 28.54
CA MET A 42 -29.32 15.33 29.67
C MET A 42 -28.32 15.24 30.83
N ASN A 43 -28.58 16.01 31.89
CA ASN A 43 -27.93 15.87 33.19
C ASN A 43 -26.39 16.01 33.22
N GLY A 44 -25.84 17.06 32.58
CA GLY A 44 -24.41 17.40 32.68
C GLY A 44 -23.45 16.59 31.80
N ALA A 45 -23.95 15.62 31.02
CA ALA A 45 -23.18 14.90 30.02
C ALA A 45 -23.58 15.36 28.60
N THR A 46 -22.66 16.03 27.91
CA THR A 46 -22.84 16.41 26.50
C THR A 46 -22.49 15.19 25.63
N ILE A 47 -23.48 14.37 25.30
CA ILE A 47 -23.29 13.30 24.32
C ILE A 47 -23.42 13.92 22.93
N SER A 48 -22.27 14.24 22.33
CA SER A 48 -22.20 14.83 21.00
C SER A 48 -22.15 13.73 19.94
N PHE A 49 -23.32 13.28 19.47
CA PHE A 49 -23.41 12.27 18.41
C PHE A 49 -22.72 12.72 17.12
N GLY A 50 -22.76 14.02 16.83
CA GLY A 50 -22.03 14.55 15.69
C GLY A 50 -20.51 14.48 15.84
N ALA A 51 -19.93 14.54 17.05
CA ALA A 51 -18.49 14.38 17.23
C ALA A 51 -18.00 13.02 16.73
N VAL A 52 -18.80 11.97 16.99
CA VAL A 52 -18.54 10.61 16.50
C VAL A 52 -18.63 10.57 14.98
N ILE A 53 -19.66 11.18 14.38
CA ILE A 53 -19.82 11.26 12.93
C ILE A 53 -18.64 12.01 12.29
N GLY A 54 -18.15 13.08 12.92
CA GLY A 54 -17.00 13.84 12.46
C GLY A 54 -15.69 13.06 12.52
N ALA A 55 -15.48 12.32 13.61
CA ALA A 55 -14.34 11.41 13.73
C ALA A 55 -14.39 10.30 12.67
N LEU A 56 -15.58 9.76 12.40
CA LEU A 56 -15.79 8.70 11.40
C LEU A 56 -15.55 9.21 9.98
N LEU A 57 -15.99 10.43 9.68
CA LEU A 57 -15.75 11.09 8.40
C LEU A 57 -14.26 11.42 8.20
N ASN A 58 -13.59 11.95 9.25
CA ASN A 58 -12.16 12.21 9.21
C ASN A 58 -11.37 10.91 8.95
N PHE A 59 -11.70 9.84 9.67
CA PHE A 59 -11.14 8.51 9.42
C PHE A 59 -11.35 8.05 7.98
N LEU A 60 -12.56 8.20 7.44
CA LEU A 60 -12.87 7.81 6.07
C LEU A 60 -12.06 8.60 5.04
N ILE A 61 -11.84 9.90 5.26
CA ILE A 61 -11.05 10.73 4.35
C ILE A 61 -9.58 10.33 4.41
N ILE A 62 -9.01 10.13 5.61
CA ILE A 62 -7.64 9.65 5.77
C ILE A 62 -7.46 8.29 5.09
N ALA A 63 -8.37 7.35 5.35
CA ALA A 63 -8.35 6.03 4.71
C ALA A 63 -8.41 6.14 3.18
N THR A 64 -9.29 6.98 2.65
CA THR A 64 -9.44 7.19 1.20
C THR A 64 -8.19 7.83 0.58
N ALA A 65 -7.63 8.87 1.21
CA ALA A 65 -6.44 9.56 0.73
C ALA A 65 -5.22 8.61 0.72
N VAL A 66 -5.01 7.85 1.79
CA VAL A 66 -3.94 6.86 1.87
C VAL A 66 -4.16 5.73 0.87
N TYR A 67 -5.38 5.23 0.74
CA TYR A 67 -5.70 4.18 -0.23
C TYR A 67 -5.43 4.64 -1.66
N PHE A 68 -5.88 5.85 -2.03
CA PHE A 68 -5.75 6.35 -3.38
C PHE A 68 -4.31 6.77 -3.74
N CYS A 69 -3.61 7.45 -2.82
CA CYS A 69 -2.27 7.97 -3.09
C CYS A 69 -1.14 6.96 -2.82
N ILE A 70 -1.36 5.95 -1.98
CA ILE A 70 -0.31 5.00 -1.58
C ILE A 70 -0.67 3.57 -2.00
N VAL A 71 -1.86 3.08 -1.64
CA VAL A 71 -2.20 1.66 -1.88
C VAL A 71 -2.42 1.37 -3.36
N LEU A 72 -3.16 2.22 -4.09
CA LEU A 72 -3.38 2.06 -5.53
C LEU A 72 -2.09 2.05 -6.36
N PRO A 73 -1.17 3.04 -6.24
CA PRO A 73 0.06 3.01 -7.02
C PRO A 73 0.97 1.86 -6.60
N ILE A 74 1.06 1.52 -5.31
CA ILE A 74 1.85 0.37 -4.88
C ILE A 74 1.27 -0.93 -5.45
N ASN A 75 -0.05 -1.11 -5.44
CA ASN A 75 -0.66 -2.32 -5.99
C ASN A 75 -0.41 -2.43 -7.50
N LYS A 76 -0.51 -1.30 -8.22
CA LYS A 76 -0.26 -1.23 -9.68
C LYS A 76 1.23 -1.46 -10.03
N LEU A 77 2.15 -0.92 -9.24
CA LEU A 77 3.58 -1.14 -9.42
C LEU A 77 4.00 -2.56 -9.06
N ARG A 78 3.34 -3.18 -8.07
CA ARG A 78 3.58 -4.57 -7.69
C ARG A 78 3.16 -5.54 -8.79
N GLU A 79 2.07 -5.28 -9.50
CA GLU A 79 1.67 -6.07 -10.68
C GLU A 79 2.75 -6.01 -11.77
N ILE A 80 3.25 -4.81 -12.09
CA ILE A 80 4.32 -4.62 -13.09
C ILE A 80 5.65 -5.25 -12.63
N GLY A 81 6.02 -5.08 -11.35
CA GLY A 81 7.25 -5.63 -10.80
C GLY A 81 7.21 -7.14 -10.64
N ALA A 82 6.04 -7.73 -10.36
CA ALA A 82 5.87 -9.17 -10.25
C ALA A 82 6.07 -9.87 -11.60
N ASP A 83 5.58 -9.30 -12.69
CA ASP A 83 5.78 -9.85 -14.04
C ASP A 83 7.27 -9.80 -14.43
N LEU A 84 7.97 -8.70 -14.11
CA LEU A 84 9.40 -8.57 -14.40
C LEU A 84 10.25 -9.54 -13.56
N LEU A 85 9.91 -9.74 -12.28
CA LEU A 85 10.60 -10.70 -11.39
C LEU A 85 10.35 -12.15 -11.81
N GLN A 86 9.18 -12.47 -12.35
CA GLN A 86 8.89 -13.78 -12.91
C GLN A 86 9.69 -14.03 -14.19
N ILE A 87 9.76 -13.04 -15.09
CA ILE A 87 10.56 -13.12 -16.32
C ILE A 87 12.06 -13.25 -16.01
N GLU A 88 12.57 -12.52 -15.00
CA GLU A 88 13.96 -12.68 -14.54
C GLU A 88 14.23 -14.05 -13.92
N HIS A 89 13.31 -14.59 -13.10
CA HIS A 89 13.44 -15.93 -12.55
C HIS A 89 13.43 -17.00 -13.64
N GLU A 90 12.51 -16.89 -14.60
CA GLU A 90 12.38 -17.85 -15.70
C GLU A 90 13.62 -17.84 -16.61
N LYS A 91 14.14 -16.65 -16.96
CA LYS A 91 15.41 -16.52 -17.69
C LYS A 91 16.60 -17.08 -16.93
N THR A 92 16.70 -16.79 -15.63
CA THR A 92 17.81 -17.27 -14.79
C THR A 92 17.79 -18.80 -14.66
N GLU A 93 16.61 -19.40 -14.52
CA GLU A 93 16.46 -20.85 -14.48
C GLU A 93 16.70 -21.50 -15.85
N GLU A 94 16.29 -20.86 -16.96
CA GLU A 94 16.57 -21.32 -18.32
C GLU A 94 18.08 -21.28 -18.64
N GLU A 95 18.79 -20.23 -18.22
CA GLU A 95 20.26 -20.13 -18.35
C GLU A 95 20.99 -21.21 -17.55
N LYS A 96 20.61 -21.43 -16.28
CA LYS A 96 21.17 -22.51 -15.46
C LYS A 96 20.90 -23.90 -16.03
N ARG A 97 19.74 -24.09 -16.68
CA ARG A 97 19.41 -25.36 -17.33
C ARG A 97 20.27 -25.59 -18.58
N LYS A 98 20.44 -24.58 -19.42
CA LYS A 98 21.35 -24.62 -20.59
C LYS A 98 22.78 -24.92 -20.16
N GLU A 99 23.27 -24.28 -19.10
CA GLU A 99 24.62 -24.54 -18.56
C GLU A 99 24.78 -26.00 -18.07
N ARG A 100 23.73 -26.57 -17.45
CA ARG A 100 23.75 -27.98 -16.99
C ARG A 100 23.72 -28.96 -18.16
N GLU A 101 22.96 -28.66 -19.19
CA GLU A 101 22.89 -29.45 -20.42
C GLU A 101 24.23 -29.41 -21.16
N GLU A 102 24.88 -28.23 -21.29
CA GLU A 102 26.22 -28.10 -21.87
C GLU A 102 27.27 -28.90 -21.09
N LYS A 103 27.28 -28.82 -19.74
CA LYS A 103 28.16 -29.64 -18.91
C LYS A 103 27.91 -31.14 -19.10
N THR A 104 26.66 -31.55 -19.26
CA THR A 104 26.31 -32.96 -19.51
C THR A 104 26.82 -33.40 -20.89
N ILE A 105 26.69 -32.56 -21.91
CA ILE A 105 27.20 -32.85 -23.26
C ILE A 105 28.74 -32.95 -23.23
N GLN A 106 29.42 -32.06 -22.50
CA GLN A 106 30.88 -32.14 -22.32
C GLN A 106 31.29 -33.43 -21.61
N LEU A 107 30.64 -33.78 -20.50
CA LEU A 107 30.92 -35.03 -19.79
C LEU A 107 30.70 -36.26 -20.67
N LEU A 108 29.66 -36.26 -21.51
CA LEU A 108 29.40 -37.36 -22.45
C LEU A 108 30.45 -37.42 -23.57
N GLN A 109 30.95 -36.28 -24.04
CA GLN A 109 32.05 -36.22 -25.00
C GLN A 109 33.35 -36.75 -24.39
N ASP A 110 33.67 -36.35 -23.15
CA ASP A 110 34.85 -36.83 -22.43
C ASP A 110 34.79 -38.35 -22.21
N ILE A 111 33.64 -38.89 -21.79
CA ILE A 111 33.44 -40.35 -21.63
C ILE A 111 33.62 -41.07 -22.97
N ARG A 112 33.05 -40.54 -24.06
CA ARG A 112 33.21 -41.13 -25.40
C ARG A 112 34.69 -41.19 -25.79
N ASP A 113 35.42 -40.10 -25.58
CA ASP A 113 36.82 -40.00 -25.97
C ASP A 113 37.73 -40.89 -25.09
N GLU A 114 37.41 -41.06 -23.80
CA GLU A 114 38.08 -42.03 -22.93
C GLU A 114 37.85 -43.48 -23.35
N LEU A 115 36.62 -43.83 -23.77
CA LEU A 115 36.28 -45.18 -24.21
C LEU A 115 36.91 -45.54 -25.56
N VAL A 116 37.05 -44.58 -26.48
CA VAL A 116 37.74 -44.78 -27.77
C VAL A 116 39.24 -45.03 -27.58
N LYS A 117 39.81 -44.57 -26.47
CA LYS A 117 41.24 -44.70 -26.15
C LYS A 117 41.62 -46.06 -25.51
N ARG A 118 40.63 -46.83 -25.08
CA ARG A 118 40.78 -48.20 -24.55
C ARG A 118 40.57 -49.24 -25.65
#